data_AF-A0A5M6ZKR2-F1
#
_entry.id   AF-A0A5M6ZKR2-F1
#
_cell.length_a   1.000
_cell.length_b   1.000
_cell.length_c   1.000
_cell.angle_alpha   90.00
_cell.angle_beta   90.00
_cell.angle_gamma   90.00
#
_symmetry.space_group_name_H-M   'P 1'
#
loop_
_entity.id
_entity.type
_entity.pdbx_description
1 polymer ?
#
loop_
_entity_poly.entity_id
_entity_poly.type
_entity_poly.pdbx_seq_one_letter_code
_entity_poly.pdbx_strand_id
1 'polypeptide(L)'
;MSMPAALPRHKTLLLAALPGLALAAAPALADDVSGSLDGEPRQWHVLQGEDSKTVNFRQDSPGFYSVTVQAHRNPRYEVEGSVSITFSLMGEEVLDATAMYFPEARMTPHFTDESALEGLVLERVELDGGQPRITGRYEGVLGYRASMFREPDPANTVSLVVEFDVTPSRED
;
A
#
# COMPACT_ATOMS: atom_id res chain seq x y z
N MET A 1 36.83 -79.14 20.13
CA MET A 1 35.84 -78.93 21.20
C MET A 1 35.36 -77.48 21.10
N SER A 2 34.06 -77.32 20.85
CA SER A 2 33.16 -76.15 21.02
C SER A 2 33.64 -74.70 20.75
N MET A 3 32.97 -74.10 19.74
CA MET A 3 32.51 -72.71 19.48
C MET A 3 32.26 -71.76 20.69
N PRO A 4 31.89 -70.45 20.54
CA PRO A 4 31.76 -69.56 19.35
C PRO A 4 32.11 -68.02 19.55
N ALA A 5 31.81 -67.22 18.51
CA ALA A 5 31.15 -65.90 18.54
C ALA A 5 31.99 -64.61 18.47
N ALA A 6 31.81 -63.84 17.38
CA ALA A 6 31.02 -62.60 17.37
C ALA A 6 31.05 -61.92 15.98
N LEU A 7 29.87 -61.72 15.37
CA LEU A 7 29.66 -60.91 14.17
C LEU A 7 29.60 -59.41 14.53
N PRO A 8 30.27 -58.50 13.80
CA PRO A 8 30.05 -57.07 13.94
C PRO A 8 28.83 -56.59 13.13
N ARG A 9 28.09 -55.70 13.79
CA ARG A 9 26.83 -55.04 13.40
C ARG A 9 26.95 -54.23 12.10
N HIS A 10 26.02 -54.44 11.19
CA HIS A 10 25.78 -53.56 10.04
C HIS A 10 25.36 -52.17 10.51
N LYS A 11 26.12 -51.14 10.14
CA LYS A 11 25.69 -49.73 10.22
C LYS A 11 25.01 -49.35 8.91
N THR A 12 23.69 -49.31 8.93
CA THR A 12 22.86 -48.71 7.88
C THR A 12 23.13 -47.20 7.86
N LEU A 13 23.70 -46.71 6.76
CA LEU A 13 23.87 -45.27 6.51
C LEU A 13 22.57 -44.73 5.90
N LEU A 14 21.86 -43.86 6.61
CA LEU A 14 20.71 -43.13 6.10
C LEU A 14 21.21 -41.99 5.19
N LEU A 15 20.87 -42.04 3.92
CA LEU A 15 21.09 -40.97 2.95
C LEU A 15 19.96 -39.94 3.12
N ALA A 16 20.23 -38.79 3.74
CA ALA A 16 19.27 -37.69 3.85
C ALA A 16 19.31 -36.85 2.56
N ALA A 17 18.30 -37.00 1.72
CA ALA A 17 18.06 -36.10 0.60
C ALA A 17 17.37 -34.82 1.11
N LEU A 18 18.06 -33.69 1.04
CA LEU A 18 17.49 -32.37 1.27
C LEU A 18 16.72 -31.93 0.01
N PRO A 19 15.38 -31.72 0.07
CA PRO A 19 14.67 -31.11 -1.04
C PRO A 19 15.03 -29.63 -1.08
N GLY A 20 15.60 -29.18 -2.20
CA GLY A 20 15.84 -27.76 -2.45
C GLY A 20 14.50 -27.03 -2.55
N LEU A 21 14.26 -26.08 -1.64
CA LEU A 21 13.20 -25.09 -1.82
C LEU A 21 13.59 -24.16 -2.97
N ALA A 22 12.93 -24.33 -4.11
CA ALA A 22 12.88 -23.29 -5.13
C ALA A 22 11.95 -22.18 -4.61
N LEU A 23 12.51 -21.05 -4.18
CA LEU A 23 11.76 -19.81 -3.99
C LEU A 23 11.30 -19.35 -5.38
N ALA A 24 10.02 -19.57 -5.69
CA ALA A 24 9.39 -18.91 -6.83
C ALA A 24 9.23 -17.42 -6.48
N ALA A 25 10.01 -16.55 -7.12
CA ALA A 25 9.76 -15.12 -7.10
C ALA A 25 8.43 -14.89 -7.86
N ALA A 26 7.35 -14.63 -7.12
CA ALA A 26 6.12 -14.16 -7.73
C ALA A 26 6.42 -12.81 -8.41
N PRO A 27 5.93 -12.56 -9.64
CA PRO A 27 6.02 -11.23 -10.22
C PRO A 27 5.34 -10.26 -9.25
N ALA A 28 6.01 -9.16 -8.91
CA ALA A 28 5.40 -8.06 -8.18
C ALA A 28 4.20 -7.58 -9.00
N LEU A 29 3.01 -8.02 -8.61
CA LEU A 29 1.77 -7.52 -9.18
C LEU A 29 1.70 -6.07 -8.71
N ALA A 30 1.85 -5.13 -9.65
CA ALA A 30 1.55 -3.74 -9.37
C ALA A 30 0.11 -3.63 -8.85
N ASP A 31 -0.18 -2.61 -8.05
CA ASP A 31 -1.36 -2.43 -7.20
C ASP A 31 -1.22 -2.98 -5.76
N ASP A 32 -0.01 -2.87 -5.19
CA ASP A 32 0.22 -3.11 -3.76
C ASP A 32 0.12 -1.81 -2.97
N VAL A 33 -0.61 -1.86 -1.85
CA VAL A 33 -0.73 -0.76 -0.89
C VAL A 33 -0.68 -1.36 0.51
N SER A 34 0.35 -1.04 1.26
CA SER A 34 0.59 -1.60 2.60
C SER A 34 1.20 -0.56 3.52
N GLY A 35 1.31 -0.87 4.82
CA GLY A 35 1.89 0.06 5.78
C GLY A 35 1.39 -0.19 7.20
N SER A 36 1.13 0.87 7.95
CA SER A 36 0.66 0.74 9.34
C SER A 36 -0.25 1.88 9.78
N LEU A 37 -1.11 1.58 10.75
CA LEU A 37 -1.96 2.54 11.45
C LEU A 37 -1.68 2.39 12.95
N ASP A 38 -1.22 3.45 13.60
CA ASP A 38 -0.72 3.42 15.00
C ASP A 38 0.32 2.32 15.24
N GLY A 39 1.19 2.09 14.26
CA GLY A 39 2.22 1.05 14.29
C GLY A 39 1.72 -0.37 14.02
N GLU A 40 0.40 -0.59 13.96
CA GLU A 40 -0.18 -1.88 13.61
C GLU A 40 -0.15 -2.10 12.09
N PRO A 41 0.49 -3.17 11.59
CA PRO A 41 0.60 -3.44 10.16
C PRO A 41 -0.78 -3.59 9.48
N ARG A 42 -0.88 -3.04 8.27
CA ARG A 42 -2.08 -3.07 7.43
C ARG A 42 -1.71 -3.36 5.99
N GLN A 43 -2.65 -4.00 5.28
CA GLN A 43 -2.65 -4.10 3.83
C GLN A 43 -4.01 -3.59 3.34
N TRP A 44 -3.98 -2.87 2.21
CA TRP A 44 -5.14 -2.34 1.53
C TRP A 44 -5.17 -2.85 0.09
N HIS A 45 -6.33 -2.72 -0.53
CA HIS A 45 -6.62 -3.20 -1.87
C HIS A 45 -7.00 -2.05 -2.77
N VAL A 46 -6.32 -1.93 -3.91
CA VAL A 46 -6.79 -1.14 -5.04
C VAL A 46 -7.94 -1.89 -5.68
N LEU A 47 -9.05 -1.21 -5.95
CA LEU A 47 -10.19 -1.81 -6.62
C LEU A 47 -10.18 -1.44 -8.10
N GLN A 48 -10.54 -2.41 -8.93
CA GLN A 48 -10.64 -2.26 -10.37
C GLN A 48 -12.10 -2.47 -10.81
N GLY A 49 -12.66 -1.47 -11.46
CA GLY A 49 -13.90 -1.54 -12.22
C GLY A 49 -13.64 -1.86 -13.70
N GLU A 50 -14.68 -1.76 -14.53
CA GLU A 50 -14.59 -2.05 -15.98
C GLU A 50 -13.63 -1.09 -16.69
N ASP A 51 -13.74 0.21 -16.41
CA ASP A 51 -12.95 1.26 -17.07
C ASP A 51 -12.10 2.12 -16.10
N SER A 52 -12.16 1.86 -14.79
CA SER A 52 -11.52 2.70 -13.77
C SER A 52 -10.94 1.92 -12.61
N LYS A 53 -10.02 2.55 -11.88
CA LYS A 53 -9.49 2.07 -10.61
C LYS A 53 -9.72 3.11 -9.51
N THR A 54 -9.71 2.67 -8.27
CA THR A 54 -9.69 3.58 -7.10
C THR A 54 -8.36 4.35 -6.97
N VAL A 55 -7.34 3.90 -7.70
CA VAL A 55 -6.12 4.67 -7.93
C VAL A 55 -6.20 5.26 -9.32
N ASN A 56 -6.20 6.58 -9.42
CA ASN A 56 -6.39 7.28 -10.68
C ASN A 56 -5.63 8.61 -10.75
N PHE A 57 -5.57 9.18 -11.94
CA PHE A 57 -5.03 10.51 -12.19
C PHE A 57 -5.82 11.26 -13.26
N ARG A 58 -5.87 12.58 -13.16
CA ARG A 58 -6.45 13.49 -14.15
C ARG A 58 -5.43 14.55 -14.52
N GLN A 59 -5.41 14.96 -15.78
CA GLN A 59 -4.60 16.10 -16.24
C GLN A 59 -5.45 17.36 -16.23
N ASP A 60 -5.25 18.26 -15.26
CA ASP A 60 -6.07 19.49 -15.21
C ASP A 60 -5.56 20.56 -16.20
N SER A 61 -4.26 20.55 -16.53
CA SER A 61 -3.67 21.36 -17.60
C SER A 61 -2.37 20.71 -18.13
N PRO A 62 -1.79 21.15 -19.26
CA PRO A 62 -0.58 20.54 -19.80
C PRO A 62 0.56 20.50 -18.78
N GLY A 63 1.00 19.28 -18.43
CA GLY A 63 2.05 19.03 -17.42
C GLY A 63 1.62 19.16 -15.96
N PHE A 64 0.34 19.39 -15.69
CA PHE A 64 -0.23 19.46 -14.34
C PHE A 64 -1.25 18.35 -14.12
N TYR A 65 -1.03 17.52 -13.10
CA TYR A 65 -1.84 16.34 -12.81
C TYR A 65 -2.36 16.35 -11.39
N SER A 66 -3.58 15.87 -11.18
CA SER A 66 -4.12 15.50 -9.89
C SER A 66 -4.15 13.97 -9.79
N VAL A 67 -3.61 13.41 -8.72
CA VAL A 67 -3.53 11.96 -8.49
C VAL A 67 -4.31 11.61 -7.23
N THR A 68 -5.09 10.54 -7.28
CA THR A 68 -5.71 9.92 -6.11
C THR A 68 -5.25 8.48 -5.98
N VAL A 69 -4.70 8.14 -4.81
CA VAL A 69 -4.41 6.77 -4.39
C VAL A 69 -5.42 6.40 -3.31
N GLN A 70 -6.56 5.83 -3.70
CA GLN A 70 -7.55 5.32 -2.75
C GLN A 70 -7.47 3.79 -2.68
N ALA A 71 -7.29 3.26 -1.47
CA ALA A 71 -7.17 1.84 -1.22
C ALA A 71 -8.06 1.40 -0.04
N HIS A 72 -8.62 0.20 -0.15
CA HIS A 72 -9.69 -0.28 0.71
C HIS A 72 -9.23 -1.43 1.60
N ARG A 73 -9.77 -1.52 2.82
CA ARG A 73 -9.45 -2.61 3.75
C ARG A 73 -9.82 -3.99 3.20
N ASN A 74 -10.89 -4.07 2.43
CA ASN A 74 -11.40 -5.29 1.81
C ASN A 74 -11.34 -5.17 0.28
N PRO A 75 -11.29 -6.29 -0.47
CA PRO A 75 -11.30 -6.29 -1.94
C PRO A 75 -12.72 -6.02 -2.50
N ARG A 76 -13.39 -5.00 -1.98
CA ARG A 76 -14.71 -4.52 -2.38
C ARG A 76 -14.86 -3.06 -1.96
N TYR A 77 -15.74 -2.33 -2.64
CA TYR A 77 -15.98 -0.92 -2.36
C TYR A 77 -16.62 -0.72 -0.98
N GLU A 78 -15.78 -0.31 -0.02
CA GLU A 78 -16.18 0.04 1.34
C GLU A 78 -15.36 1.22 1.84
N VAL A 79 -16.02 2.24 2.37
CA VAL A 79 -15.35 3.39 2.98
C VAL A 79 -14.62 2.98 4.27
N GLU A 80 -15.21 2.06 5.03
CA GLU A 80 -14.66 1.61 6.30
C GLU A 80 -13.26 0.99 6.14
N GLY A 81 -12.32 1.56 6.89
CA GLY A 81 -10.92 1.17 6.89
C GLY A 81 -10.15 1.58 5.63
N SER A 82 -10.72 2.40 4.75
CA SER A 82 -10.01 2.88 3.56
C SER A 82 -9.02 4.00 3.87
N VAL A 83 -7.99 4.10 3.04
CA VAL A 83 -7.02 5.19 3.02
C VAL A 83 -7.11 5.92 1.67
N SER A 84 -6.89 7.22 1.68
CA SER A 84 -6.82 8.04 0.48
C SER A 84 -5.65 9.00 0.58
N ILE A 85 -4.77 9.00 -0.42
CA ILE A 85 -3.71 9.99 -0.57
C ILE A 85 -3.96 10.70 -1.89
N THR A 86 -4.21 12.00 -1.82
CA THR A 86 -4.45 12.83 -3.00
C THR A 86 -3.34 13.86 -3.09
N PHE A 87 -2.79 14.09 -4.27
CA PHE A 87 -1.72 15.06 -4.47
C PHE A 87 -1.73 15.60 -5.89
N SER A 88 -1.24 16.83 -6.05
CA SER A 88 -1.03 17.46 -7.35
C SER A 88 0.43 17.48 -7.76
N LEU A 89 0.68 17.29 -9.06
CA LEU A 89 2.00 17.24 -9.67
C LEU A 89 2.15 18.32 -10.74
N MET A 90 3.33 18.93 -10.81
CA MET A 90 3.79 19.71 -11.96
C MET A 90 5.13 19.15 -12.44
N GLY A 91 5.10 18.42 -13.57
CA GLY A 91 6.22 17.54 -13.92
C GLY A 91 6.41 16.43 -12.88
N GLU A 92 7.57 16.38 -12.24
CA GLU A 92 7.90 15.42 -11.18
C GLU A 92 7.76 16.02 -9.76
N GLU A 93 7.42 17.30 -9.65
CA GLU A 93 7.31 18.01 -8.37
C GLU A 93 5.89 17.87 -7.79
N VAL A 94 5.79 17.49 -6.51
CA VAL A 94 4.54 17.49 -5.76
C VAL A 94 4.27 18.90 -5.24
N LEU A 95 3.12 19.49 -5.59
CA LEU A 95 2.75 20.85 -5.18
C LEU A 95 1.94 20.89 -3.89
N ASP A 96 1.06 19.92 -3.72
CA ASP A 96 0.21 19.75 -2.54
C ASP A 96 -0.08 18.26 -2.34
N ALA A 97 -0.42 17.90 -1.11
CA ALA A 97 -0.91 16.56 -0.79
C ALA A 97 -1.86 16.60 0.41
N THR A 98 -2.79 15.66 0.44
CA THR A 98 -3.69 15.40 1.56
C THR A 98 -3.79 13.90 1.76
N ALA A 99 -3.70 13.46 3.01
CA ALA A 99 -3.88 12.06 3.40
C ALA A 99 -5.10 11.91 4.29
N MET A 100 -5.89 10.86 4.09
CA MET A 100 -7.09 10.57 4.85
C MET A 100 -7.18 9.10 5.23
N TYR A 101 -7.77 8.84 6.39
CA TYR A 101 -8.16 7.51 6.85
C TYR A 101 -9.61 7.52 7.35
N PHE A 102 -10.40 6.56 6.88
CA PHE A 102 -11.82 6.45 7.20
C PHE A 102 -12.06 5.27 8.14
N PRO A 103 -12.25 5.47 9.46
CA PRO A 103 -12.43 4.37 10.41
C PRO A 103 -13.81 3.71 10.32
N GLU A 104 -14.80 4.40 9.76
CA GLU A 104 -16.20 3.96 9.71
C GLU A 104 -16.72 3.93 8.26
N ALA A 105 -17.88 3.32 8.04
CA ALA A 105 -18.53 3.24 6.73
C ALA A 105 -19.07 4.58 6.19
N ARG A 106 -18.84 5.70 6.89
CA ARG A 106 -19.27 7.05 6.52
C ARG A 106 -18.06 7.92 6.21
N MET A 107 -18.24 8.92 5.36
CA MET A 107 -17.19 9.91 5.04
C MET A 107 -16.78 10.77 6.25
N THR A 108 -17.64 10.86 7.26
CA THR A 108 -17.35 11.54 8.52
C THR A 108 -17.94 10.73 9.69
N PRO A 109 -17.23 10.62 10.82
CA PRO A 109 -15.91 11.21 11.05
C PRO A 109 -14.79 10.50 10.28
N HIS A 110 -13.68 11.18 10.06
CA HIS A 110 -12.46 10.61 9.46
C HIS A 110 -11.22 11.25 10.09
N PHE A 111 -10.04 10.72 9.79
CA PHE A 111 -8.77 11.34 10.14
C PHE A 111 -8.12 11.92 8.89
N THR A 112 -7.53 13.11 8.98
CA THR A 112 -6.92 13.80 7.84
C THR A 112 -5.63 14.52 8.21
N ASP A 113 -4.70 14.57 7.27
CA ASP A 113 -3.58 15.51 7.23
C ASP A 113 -3.75 16.34 5.95
N GLU A 114 -4.10 17.62 6.14
CA GLU A 114 -4.33 18.58 5.05
C GLU A 114 -3.02 19.21 4.53
N SER A 115 -1.89 18.88 5.13
CA SER A 115 -0.55 19.35 4.74
C SER A 115 0.42 18.18 4.58
N ALA A 116 -0.08 17.09 4.00
CA ALA A 116 0.63 15.82 3.85
C ALA A 116 1.87 15.89 2.91
N LEU A 117 2.15 17.05 2.31
CA LEU A 117 3.26 17.26 1.39
C LEU A 117 4.60 16.88 2.02
N GLU A 118 4.84 17.27 3.28
CA GLU A 118 6.11 16.98 3.97
C GLU A 118 6.31 15.49 4.25
N GLY A 119 5.21 14.73 4.38
CA GLY A 119 5.21 13.30 4.64
C GLY A 119 5.22 12.43 3.39
N LEU A 120 5.01 13.00 2.20
CA LEU A 120 4.90 12.28 0.94
C LEU A 120 6.23 12.29 0.17
N VAL A 121 6.75 11.10 -0.10
CA VAL A 121 7.93 10.88 -0.95
C VAL A 121 7.52 10.01 -2.12
N LEU A 122 7.81 10.44 -3.34
CA LEU A 122 7.57 9.66 -4.56
C LEU A 122 8.92 9.16 -5.09
N GLU A 123 9.08 7.84 -5.25
CA GLU A 123 10.27 7.28 -5.89
C GLU A 123 10.12 7.19 -7.41
N ARG A 124 8.88 7.06 -7.91
CA ARG A 124 8.60 6.92 -9.34
C ARG A 124 7.26 7.55 -9.68
N VAL A 125 7.26 8.37 -10.74
CA VAL A 125 6.05 8.93 -11.35
C VAL A 125 6.14 8.78 -12.86
N GLU A 126 5.32 7.89 -13.41
CA GLU A 126 5.18 7.71 -14.85
C GLU A 126 3.70 7.79 -15.21
N LEU A 127 3.27 8.92 -15.74
CA LEU A 127 1.86 9.15 -16.13
C LEU A 127 1.67 9.25 -17.64
N ASP A 128 2.73 9.59 -18.38
CA ASP A 128 2.71 9.80 -19.83
C ASP A 128 3.54 8.74 -20.57
N GLY A 129 3.12 8.41 -21.79
CA GLY A 129 3.94 7.66 -22.75
C GLY A 129 4.05 6.14 -22.53
N GLY A 130 3.24 5.55 -21.64
CA GLY A 130 3.26 4.11 -21.37
C GLY A 130 2.12 3.64 -20.46
N GLN A 131 2.30 2.48 -19.82
CA GLN A 131 1.42 2.05 -18.73
C GLN A 131 1.73 2.90 -17.49
N PRO A 132 0.76 3.66 -16.95
CA PRO A 132 1.02 4.52 -15.80
C PRO A 132 1.48 3.72 -14.59
N ARG A 133 2.44 4.26 -13.84
CA ARG A 133 2.92 3.68 -12.59
C ARG A 133 3.39 4.76 -11.63
N ILE A 134 2.99 4.62 -10.37
CA ILE A 134 3.44 5.49 -9.28
C ILE A 134 3.94 4.61 -8.15
N THR A 135 5.13 4.93 -7.65
CA THR A 135 5.68 4.33 -6.44
C THR A 135 6.00 5.44 -5.46
N GLY A 136 5.54 5.28 -4.22
CA GLY A 136 5.71 6.29 -3.19
C GLY A 136 5.48 5.76 -1.78
N ARG A 137 5.78 6.62 -0.82
CA ARG A 137 5.51 6.43 0.59
C ARG A 137 4.97 7.71 1.20
N TYR A 138 3.92 7.58 2.00
CA TYR A 138 3.46 8.61 2.90
C TYR A 138 3.70 8.18 4.36
N GLU A 139 4.21 9.11 5.18
CA GLU A 139 4.34 8.96 6.62
C GLU A 139 3.94 10.27 7.32
N GLY A 140 2.92 10.21 8.18
CA GLY A 140 2.44 11.39 8.87
C GLY A 140 1.45 11.10 9.99
N VAL A 141 0.95 12.18 10.62
CA VAL A 141 -0.02 12.12 11.71
C VAL A 141 -1.32 12.77 11.25
N LEU A 142 -2.40 12.00 11.29
CA LEU A 142 -3.72 12.46 10.86
C LEU A 142 -4.53 12.94 12.07
N GLY A 143 -5.14 14.11 11.98
CA GLY A 143 -6.06 14.66 13.00
C GLY A 143 -7.51 14.25 12.77
N TYR A 144 -8.24 14.01 13.85
CA TYR A 144 -9.65 13.59 13.80
C TYR A 144 -10.57 14.73 13.37
N ARG A 145 -11.34 14.55 12.30
CA ARG A 145 -12.35 15.48 11.80
C ARG A 145 -13.75 14.91 12.01
N ALA A 146 -14.50 15.53 12.91
CA ALA A 146 -15.87 15.12 13.25
C ALA A 146 -16.88 15.36 12.12
N SER A 147 -16.68 16.40 11.30
CA SER A 147 -17.52 16.73 10.15
C SER A 147 -16.76 17.61 9.15
N MET A 148 -17.28 17.75 7.93
CA MET A 148 -16.67 18.56 6.87
C MET A 148 -16.49 20.05 7.22
N PHE A 149 -17.20 20.55 8.23
CA PHE A 149 -17.17 21.96 8.65
C PHE A 149 -16.33 22.20 9.91
N ARG A 150 -15.65 21.16 10.41
CA ARG A 150 -14.81 21.24 11.60
C ARG A 150 -13.35 21.05 11.19
N GLU A 151 -12.49 21.83 11.80
CA GLU A 151 -11.05 21.62 11.71
C GLU A 151 -10.68 20.26 12.33
N PRO A 152 -9.59 19.61 11.87
CA PRO A 152 -9.10 18.39 12.48
C PRO A 152 -8.64 18.67 13.93
N ASP A 153 -8.99 17.79 14.86
CA ASP A 153 -8.58 17.87 16.26
C ASP A 153 -7.13 17.38 16.41
N PRO A 154 -6.17 18.26 16.73
CA PRO A 154 -4.76 17.87 16.86
C PRO A 154 -4.47 17.07 18.14
N ALA A 155 -5.43 16.97 19.07
CA ALA A 155 -5.29 16.14 20.28
C ALA A 155 -5.84 14.71 20.10
N ASN A 156 -6.61 14.46 19.04
CA ASN A 156 -7.14 13.15 18.70
C ASN A 156 -6.60 12.73 17.34
N THR A 157 -5.51 11.97 17.36
CA THR A 157 -4.71 11.67 16.17
C THR A 157 -4.45 10.20 15.99
N VAL A 158 -4.14 9.80 14.77
CA VAL A 158 -3.56 8.49 14.43
C VAL A 158 -2.29 8.68 13.60
N SER A 159 -1.28 7.84 13.80
CA SER A 159 -0.12 7.80 12.89
C SER A 159 -0.44 6.90 11.70
N LEU A 160 -0.17 7.38 10.48
CA LEU A 160 -0.39 6.63 9.26
C LEU A 160 0.94 6.51 8.49
N VAL A 161 1.27 5.28 8.11
CA VAL A 161 2.32 4.96 7.14
C VAL A 161 1.68 4.19 6.00
N VAL A 162 1.92 4.62 4.76
CA VAL A 162 1.45 3.93 3.54
C VAL A 162 2.59 3.88 2.55
N GLU A 163 2.92 2.70 2.06
CA GLU A 163 3.76 2.44 0.90
C GLU A 163 2.86 1.95 -0.23
N PHE A 164 3.09 2.45 -1.44
CA PHE A 164 2.28 2.12 -2.59
C PHE A 164 3.12 1.93 -3.85
N ASP A 165 2.78 0.92 -4.63
CA ASP A 165 3.28 0.67 -5.98
C ASP A 165 2.08 0.32 -6.86
N VAL A 166 1.56 1.32 -7.56
CA VAL A 166 0.21 1.31 -8.15
C VAL A 166 0.24 1.67 -9.62
N THR A 167 -0.69 1.12 -10.38
CA THR A 167 -0.90 1.45 -11.80
C THR A 167 -2.22 2.23 -11.96
N PRO A 168 -2.18 3.57 -11.87
CA PRO A 168 -3.41 4.36 -11.86
C PRO A 168 -4.12 4.35 -13.21
N SER A 169 -5.46 4.39 -13.20
CA SER A 169 -6.24 4.67 -14.40
C SER A 169 -6.30 6.16 -14.68
N ARG A 170 -6.39 6.55 -15.95
CA ARG A 170 -6.66 7.95 -16.32
C ARG A 170 -8.14 8.26 -16.12
N GLU A 171 -8.45 9.38 -15.49
CA GLU A 171 -9.77 10.02 -15.50
C GLU A 171 -9.79 11.14 -16.55
N ASP A 172 -10.91 11.25 -17.27
CA ASP A 172 -11.15 12.26 -18.29
C ASP A 172 -11.60 13.62 -17.69
#